data_AF-A0A239SUM4-F1
#
_entry.id   AF-A0A239SUM4-F1
#
_cell.length_a   1.000
_cell.length_b   1.000
_cell.length_c   1.000
_cell.angle_alpha   90.00
_cell.angle_beta   90.00
_cell.angle_gamma   90.00
#
_symmetry.space_group_name_H-M   'P 1'
#
loop_
_entity.id
_entity.type
_entity.pdbx_description
1 polymer ?
#
loop_
_entity_poly.entity_id
_entity_poly.type
_entity_poly.pdbx_seq_one_letter_code
_entity_poly.pdbx_strand_id
1 'polypeptide(L)' 'MATYTLQLCSHLLFVALAYHLLTTVVDWPKFTKTHLDNLSRLRLLVLMLSFVLGFLASSFFLELLAIGRGMAHALF' A
#
# COMPACT_ATOMS: atom_id res chain seq x y z
N MET A 1 -9.89 -15.67 15.42
CA MET A 1 -9.27 -14.44 15.99
C MET A 1 -7.94 -14.12 15.33
N ALA A 2 -7.00 -15.06 15.19
CA ALA A 2 -5.69 -14.82 14.55
C ALA A 2 -5.72 -14.36 13.07
N THR A 3 -6.75 -14.76 12.32
CA THR A 3 -6.90 -14.38 10.90
C THR A 3 -7.06 -12.87 10.70
N TYR A 4 -7.85 -12.21 11.54
CA TYR A 4 -8.09 -10.76 11.46
C TYR A 4 -6.82 -9.97 11.78
N THR A 5 -6.02 -10.44 12.73
CA THR A 5 -4.76 -9.82 13.13
C THR A 5 -3.71 -9.89 12.01
N LEU A 6 -3.61 -11.03 11.32
CA LEU A 6 -2.71 -11.20 10.18
C LEU A 6 -3.14 -10.35 8.98
N GLN A 7 -4.45 -10.24 8.75
CA GLN A 7 -5.01 -9.42 7.70
C GLN A 7 -4.70 -7.93 7.94
N LEU A 8 -4.93 -7.45 9.17
CA LEU A 8 -4.61 -6.07 9.55
C LEU A 8 -3.10 -5.77 9.46
N CYS A 9 -2.26 -6.71 9.88
CA CYS A 9 -0.80 -6.56 9.82
C CYS A 9 -0.29 -6.54 8.38
N SER A 10 -0.88 -7.34 7.49
CA SER A 10 -0.61 -7.31 6.04
C SER A 10 -1.01 -5.97 5.42
N HIS A 11 -2.18 -5.43 5.76
CA HIS A 11 -2.61 -4.10 5.32
C HIS A 11 -1.62 -3.02 5.75
N LEU A 12 -1.22 -3.01 7.02
CA LEU A 12 -0.31 -2.01 7.58
C LEU A 12 1.09 -2.08 6.94
N LEU A 13 1.63 -3.29 6.73
CA LEU A 13 2.91 -3.49 6.06
C LEU A 13 2.87 -3.00 4.60
N PHE A 14 1.78 -3.26 3.88
CA PHE A 14 1.67 -2.84 2.48
C PHE A 14 1.49 -1.33 2.32
N VAL A 15 0.73 -0.68 3.21
CA VAL A 15 0.64 0.78 3.29
C VAL A 15 2.02 1.37 3.58
N ALA A 16 2.76 0.83 4.55
CA ALA A 16 4.11 1.30 4.89
C ALA A 16 5.09 1.12 3.73
N LEU A 17 5.03 -0.01 3.01
CA LEU A 17 5.87 -0.26 1.84
C LEU A 17 5.53 0.66 0.67
N ALA A 18 4.23 0.89 0.41
CA ALA A 18 3.77 1.84 -0.59
C ALA A 18 4.19 3.27 -0.25
N TYR A 19 4.11 3.67 1.03
CA TYR A 19 4.61 4.96 1.51
C TYR A 19 6.11 5.07 1.24
N HIS A 20 6.88 4.06 1.62
CA HIS A 20 8.33 4.02 1.46
C HIS A 20 8.73 4.13 -0.02
N LEU A 21 8.08 3.37 -0.91
CA LEU A 21 8.31 3.44 -2.35
C LEU A 21 7.95 4.80 -2.91
N LEU A 22 6.79 5.38 -2.53
CA LEU A 22 6.41 6.70 -3.02
C LEU A 22 7.40 7.76 -2.53
N THR A 23 7.90 7.66 -1.31
CA THR A 23 8.91 8.59 -0.79
C THR A 23 10.27 8.45 -1.47
N THR A 24 10.67 7.22 -1.83
CA THR A 24 11.99 6.91 -2.41
C THR A 24 12.03 7.04 -3.93
N VAL A 25 10.96 6.65 -4.63
CA VAL A 25 10.88 6.67 -6.11
C VAL A 25 10.51 8.05 -6.62
N VAL A 26 9.69 8.79 -5.88
CA VAL A 26 9.30 10.13 -6.31
C VAL A 26 10.35 11.12 -5.83
N ASP A 27 11.03 11.71 -6.80
CA ASP A 27 11.94 12.84 -6.63
C ASP A 27 11.13 14.11 -6.28
N TRP A 28 10.59 14.17 -5.07
CA TRP A 28 9.79 15.28 -4.54
C TRP A 28 10.41 16.66 -4.75
N PRO A 29 11.72 16.92 -4.55
CA PRO A 29 12.30 18.25 -4.82
C PRO A 29 12.20 18.65 -6.30
N LYS A 30 12.18 17.68 -7.22
CA LYS A 30 12.05 17.93 -8.66
C LYS A 30 10.60 18.13 -9.08
N PHE A 31 9.67 17.45 -8.39
CA PHE A 31 8.23 17.56 -8.57
C PHE A 31 7.64 18.84 -7.94
N THR A 32 8.27 19.32 -6.86
CA THR A 32 7.80 20.45 -6.03
C THR A 32 8.70 21.67 -6.22
N LYS A 33 9.11 21.92 -7.46
CA LYS A 33 10.05 23.00 -7.84
C LYS A 33 9.57 24.41 -7.48
N THR A 34 8.35 24.60 -6.97
CA THR A 34 7.73 25.93 -6.90
C THR A 34 7.43 26.46 -5.50
N HIS A 35 7.24 25.68 -4.42
CA HIS A 35 6.98 26.31 -3.11
C HIS A 35 7.22 25.36 -1.92
N LEU A 36 8.12 25.74 -1.00
CA LEU A 36 8.29 25.13 0.33
C LEU A 36 6.96 25.09 1.13
N ASP A 37 6.04 26.00 0.80
CA ASP A 37 4.69 26.09 1.38
C ASP A 37 3.82 24.86 1.10
N ASN A 38 4.02 24.20 -0.05
CA ASN A 38 3.18 23.08 -0.49
C ASN A 38 3.71 21.70 -0.08
N LEU A 39 4.88 21.63 0.57
CA LEU A 39 5.49 20.38 1.04
C LEU A 39 4.57 19.63 2.03
N SER A 40 3.83 20.37 2.86
CA SER A 40 2.84 19.79 3.79
C SER A 40 1.65 19.15 3.05
N ARG A 41 1.11 19.81 2.03
CA ARG A 41 0.00 19.31 1.18
C ARG A 41 0.43 18.11 0.35
N LEU A 42 1.66 18.13 -0.16
CA LEU A 42 2.27 17.01 -0.87
C LEU A 42 2.39 15.79 0.03
N ARG A 43 2.85 15.97 1.28
CA ARG A 43 2.94 14.89 2.26
C ARG A 43 1.59 14.27 2.57
N LEU A 44 0.54 15.08 2.67
CA LEU A 44 -0.84 14.60 2.82
C LEU A 44 -1.32 13.82 1.59
N LEU A 45 -1.01 14.29 0.38
CA LEU A 45 -1.30 13.57 -0.86
C LEU A 45 -0.59 12.21 -0.91
N VAL A 46 0.69 12.15 -0.55
CA VAL A 46 1.47 10.91 -0.44
C VAL A 46 0.83 9.95 0.55
N LEU A 47 0.40 10.48 1.69
CA LEU A 47 -0.24 9.68 2.74
C LEU A 47 -1.58 9.10 2.24
N MET A 48 -2.38 9.89 1.53
CA MET A 48 -3.62 9.44 0.91
C MET A 48 -3.36 8.38 -0.17
N LEU A 49 -2.38 8.62 -1.05
CA LEU A 49 -2.02 7.69 -2.12
C LEU A 49 -1.52 6.37 -1.54
N SER A 50 -0.66 6.44 -0.51
CA SER A 50 -0.14 5.29 0.20
C SER A 50 -1.24 4.47 0.88
N PHE A 51 -2.25 5.13 1.45
CA PHE A 51 -3.41 4.45 2.04
C PHE A 51 -4.22 3.69 0.97
N VAL A 52 -4.49 4.33 -0.17
CA VAL A 52 -5.21 3.70 -1.30
C VAL A 52 -4.39 2.56 -1.92
N LEU A 53 -3.11 2.77 -2.18
CA LEU A 53 -2.20 1.75 -2.75
C LEU A 53 -2.03 0.58 -1.80
N GLY A 54 -1.82 0.82 -0.51
CA GLY A 54 -1.68 -0.24 0.47
C GLY A 54 -2.98 -1.03 0.68
N PHE A 55 -4.14 -0.37 0.60
CA PHE A 55 -5.43 -1.07 0.58
C PHE A 55 -5.56 -1.94 -0.67
N LEU A 56 -5.35 -1.36 -1.86
CA LEU A 56 -5.50 -2.04 -3.15
C LEU A 56 -4.59 -3.27 -3.26
N ALA A 57 -3.33 -3.13 -2.86
CA ALA A 57 -2.36 -4.20 -2.94
C ALA A 57 -2.64 -5.32 -1.93
N SER A 58 -3.18 -4.99 -0.75
CA SER A 58 -3.59 -6.01 0.22
C SER A 58 -4.86 -6.73 -0.22
N SER A 59 -5.85 -6.05 -0.80
CA SER A 59 -7.01 -6.72 -1.43
C SER A 59 -6.58 -7.64 -2.56
N PHE A 60 -5.60 -7.23 -3.37
CA PHE A 60 -5.04 -8.05 -4.45
C PHE A 60 -4.35 -9.31 -3.90
N PHE A 61 -3.58 -9.18 -2.81
CA PHE A 61 -2.93 -10.31 -2.16
C PHE A 61 -3.92 -11.30 -1.56
N LEU A 62 -5.01 -10.82 -0.95
CA LEU A 62 -6.06 -11.66 -0.38
C LEU A 62 -6.85 -12.39 -1.47
N GLU A 63 -7.19 -11.73 -2.57
CA GLU A 63 -7.76 -12.40 -3.74
C GLU A 63 -6.81 -13.46 -4.31
N LEU A 64 -5.52 -13.14 -4.45
CA LEU A 64 -4.53 -14.09 -4.93
C LEU A 64 -4.42 -15.32 -4.02
N LEU A 65 -4.46 -15.13 -2.70
CA LEU A 65 -4.47 -16.21 -1.72
C LEU A 65 -5.76 -17.04 -1.76
N ALA A 66 -6.91 -16.40 -1.98
CA ALA A 66 -8.20 -17.07 -2.14
C ALA A 66 -8.23 -17.92 -3.41
N ILE A 67 -7.72 -17.40 -4.53
CA ILE A 67 -7.55 -18.14 -5.79
C ILE A 67 -6.59 -19.31 -5.57
N GLY A 68 -5.44 -19.08 -4.94
CA GLY A 68 -4.46 -20.13 -4.64
C GLY A 68 -5.03 -21.26 -3.78
N ARG A 69 -5.83 -20.92 -2.75
CA ARG A 69 -6.55 -21.92 -1.95
C ARG A 69 -7.62 -22.67 -2.75
N GLY A 70 -8.38 -21.97 -3.59
CA GLY A 70 -9.38 -22.59 -4.47
C GLY A 70 -8.74 -23.58 -5.45
N MET A 71 -7.61 -23.22 -6.04
CA MET A 71 -6.88 -24.11 -6.94
C MET A 71 -6.27 -25.31 -6.20
N ALA A 72 -5.67 -25.10 -5.03
CA ALA A 72 -5.12 -26.20 -4.22
C ALA A 72 -6.20 -27.18 -3.75
N HIS A 73 -7.41 -26.69 -3.43
CA HIS A 73 -8.55 -27.53 -3.08
C HIS A 73 -9.20 -28.23 -4.29
N ALA A 74 -9.03 -27.70 -5.50
CA ALA A 74 -9.52 -28.34 -6.71
C ALA A 74 -8.57 -29.43 -7.25
N LEU A 75 -7.34 -29.50 -6.74
CA LEU A 75 -6.26 -30.38 -7.23
C LEU A 75 -6.00 -31.59 -6.30
N PHE A 76 -6.59 -31.61 -5.10
CA PHE A 76 -6.60 -32.71 -4.12
C PHE A 76 -8.04 -33.02 -3.70
#